data_AF-A0A4U3M3K1-F1
#
_entry.id   AF-A0A4U3M3K1-F1
#
_cell.length_a   1.000
_cell.length_b   1.000
_cell.length_c   1.000
_cell.angle_alpha   90.00
_cell.angle_beta   90.00
_cell.angle_gamma   90.00
#
_symmetry.space_group_name_H-M   'P 1'
#
loop_
_entity.id
_entity.type
_entity.pdbx_description
1 polymer ?
#
loop_
_entity_poly.entity_id
_entity_poly.type
_entity_poly.pdbx_seq_one_letter_code
_entity_poly.pdbx_strand_id
1 'polypeptide(L)'
;MALPTLAELKAYLGGATGFSEARWTDPALQSVLDAETAAQGRVCRLPADPEDYPDDLAAALLRRCQRAIEMRSQPLAVLQDNDEFGSSTVVLPGRDPEVRRLEAPFRRLVVG
;
A
#
# COMPACT_ATOMS: atom_id res chain seq x y z
N MET A 1 16.38 -8.24 0.42
CA MET A 1 15.43 -8.86 -0.53
C MET A 1 15.47 -8.10 -1.85
N ALA A 2 14.90 -8.62 -2.93
CA ALA A 2 14.70 -7.81 -4.14
C ALA A 2 13.49 -6.86 -3.97
N LEU A 3 13.41 -5.84 -4.82
CA LEU A 3 12.23 -4.99 -4.97
C LEU A 3 11.00 -5.87 -5.26
N PRO A 4 9.89 -5.73 -4.51
CA PRO A 4 8.68 -6.52 -4.74
C PRO A 4 8.18 -6.45 -6.19
N THR A 5 7.96 -7.63 -6.75
CA THR A 5 7.41 -7.85 -8.09
C THR A 5 5.88 -7.89 -8.07
N LEU A 6 5.26 -7.83 -9.25
CA LEU A 6 3.83 -8.02 -9.40
C LEU A 6 3.35 -9.38 -8.85
N ALA A 7 4.13 -10.44 -9.03
CA ALA A 7 3.80 -11.77 -8.53
C ALA A 7 3.76 -11.79 -7.00
N GLU A 8 4.73 -11.15 -6.35
CA GLU A 8 4.77 -11.02 -4.89
C GLU A 8 3.65 -10.15 -4.36
N LEU A 9 3.30 -9.07 -5.06
CA LEU A 9 2.13 -8.26 -4.72
C LEU A 9 0.83 -9.09 -4.77
N LYS A 10 0.63 -9.87 -5.84
CA LYS A 10 -0.54 -10.76 -5.95
C LYS A 10 -0.57 -11.81 -4.85
N ALA A 11 0.58 -12.43 -4.56
CA ALA A 11 0.70 -13.40 -3.47
C ALA A 11 0.37 -12.77 -2.10
N TYR A 12 0.86 -11.54 -1.86
CA TYR A 12 0.57 -10.78 -0.64
C TYR A 12 -0.93 -10.47 -0.51
N LEU A 13 -1.56 -10.00 -1.60
CA LEU A 13 -2.99 -9.67 -1.63
C LEU A 13 -3.88 -10.91 -1.54
N GLY A 14 -3.44 -12.07 -2.02
CA GLY A 14 -4.16 -13.33 -1.88
C GLY A 14 -4.37 -13.76 -0.42
N GLY A 15 -3.54 -13.26 0.50
CA GLY A 15 -3.73 -13.41 1.95
C GLY A 15 -4.56 -12.30 2.60
N ALA A 16 -4.88 -11.22 1.88
CA ALA A 16 -5.62 -10.07 2.37
C ALA A 16 -7.12 -10.20 2.10
N THR A 17 -7.95 -9.81 3.06
CA THR A 17 -9.40 -9.84 2.93
C THR A 17 -9.87 -8.72 1.98
N GLY A 18 -10.56 -9.07 0.89
CA GLY A 18 -11.19 -8.09 -0.01
C GLY A 18 -10.49 -7.90 -1.36
N PHE A 19 -9.39 -8.61 -1.62
CA PHE A 19 -8.82 -8.72 -2.96
C PHE A 19 -9.65 -9.67 -3.83
N SER A 20 -9.89 -9.28 -5.08
CA SER A 20 -10.55 -10.11 -6.09
C SER A 20 -9.87 -9.90 -7.44
N GLU A 21 -9.34 -10.99 -8.01
CA GLU A 21 -8.72 -10.99 -9.35
C GLU A 21 -9.70 -10.58 -10.44
N ALA A 22 -11.01 -10.79 -10.23
CA ALA A 22 -12.04 -10.35 -11.17
C ALA A 22 -12.17 -8.80 -11.25
N ARG A 23 -11.74 -8.10 -10.20
CA ARG A 23 -11.80 -6.62 -10.10
C ARG A 23 -10.47 -5.94 -10.43
N TRP A 24 -9.35 -6.59 -10.16
CA TRP A 24 -8.01 -6.01 -10.32
C TRP A 24 -7.22 -6.76 -11.38
N THR A 25 -7.01 -6.11 -12.53
CA THR A 25 -6.20 -6.64 -13.62
C THR A 25 -4.71 -6.45 -13.35
N ASP A 26 -3.87 -7.29 -13.95
CA ASP A 26 -2.40 -7.20 -13.83
C ASP A 26 -1.85 -5.80 -14.20
N PRO A 27 -2.29 -5.13 -15.29
CA PRO A 27 -1.87 -3.75 -15.57
C PRO A 27 -2.28 -2.74 -14.49
N ALA A 28 -3.46 -2.90 -13.88
CA ALA A 28 -3.91 -2.03 -12.81
C ALA A 28 -3.07 -2.22 -11.53
N LEU A 29 -2.74 -3.47 -11.19
CA LEU A 29 -1.87 -3.80 -10.07
C LEU A 29 -0.44 -3.30 -10.29
N GLN A 30 0.10 -3.48 -11.50
CA GLN A 30 1.41 -2.94 -11.85
C GLN A 30 1.43 -1.42 -11.71
N SER A 31 0.40 -0.72 -12.19
CA SER A 31 0.30 0.73 -12.04
C SER A 31 0.28 1.18 -10.57
N VAL A 32 -0.36 0.42 -9.67
CA VAL A 32 -0.31 0.69 -8.23
C VAL A 32 1.10 0.47 -7.68
N LEU A 33 1.73 -0.64 -8.03
CA LEU A 33 3.09 -0.97 -7.60
C LEU A 33 4.09 0.11 -8.02
N ASP A 34 4.03 0.55 -9.27
CA ASP A 34 4.90 1.61 -9.81
C ASP A 34 4.67 2.93 -9.08
N ALA A 35 3.40 3.30 -8.87
CA ALA A 35 3.02 4.54 -8.19
C ALA A 35 3.51 4.56 -6.72
N GLU A 36 3.34 3.46 -5.99
CA GLU A 36 3.77 3.36 -4.61
C GLU A 36 5.28 3.24 -4.47
N THR A 37 5.96 2.58 -5.41
CA THR A 37 7.44 2.56 -5.48
C THR A 37 7.98 3.98 -5.65
N ALA A 38 7.42 4.74 -6.60
CA ALA A 38 7.77 6.14 -6.79
C ALA A 38 7.46 7.00 -5.56
N ALA A 39 6.32 6.77 -4.90
CA ALA A 39 5.96 7.49 -3.68
C ALA A 39 6.89 7.17 -2.50
N GLN A 40 7.30 5.92 -2.33
CA GLN A 40 8.28 5.50 -1.34
C GLN A 40 9.64 6.15 -1.63
N GLY A 41 10.06 6.20 -2.90
CA GLY A 41 11.30 6.86 -3.33
C GLY A 41 11.38 8.36 -3.06
N ARG A 42 10.24 9.05 -2.93
CA ARG A 42 10.20 10.48 -2.54
C ARG A 42 10.54 10.68 -1.06
N VAL A 43 10.19 9.73 -0.20
CA VAL A 43 10.31 9.88 1.26
C VAL A 43 11.44 9.05 1.88
N CYS A 44 11.83 7.95 1.23
CA CYS A 44 12.88 7.05 1.67
C CYS A 44 14.12 7.16 0.78
N ARG A 45 15.26 6.75 1.33
CA ARG A 45 16.47 6.45 0.56
C ARG A 45 16.33 5.01 0.08
N LEU A 46 16.11 4.85 -1.22
CA LEU A 46 16.06 3.53 -1.86
C LEU A 46 17.48 3.15 -2.30
N PRO A 47 17.82 1.84 -2.27
CA PRO A 47 19.05 1.36 -2.89
C PRO A 47 19.03 1.64 -4.40
N ALA A 48 20.21 1.76 -4.99
CA ALA A 48 20.36 1.93 -6.44
C ALA A 48 20.12 0.62 -7.19
N ASP A 49 20.51 -0.51 -6.58
CA ASP A 49 20.24 -1.85 -7.09
C ASP A 49 18.91 -2.37 -6.54
N PRO A 50 17.95 -2.75 -7.41
CA PRO A 50 16.70 -3.39 -7.00
C PRO A 50 16.89 -4.70 -6.22
N GLU A 51 18.00 -5.42 -6.38
CA GLU A 51 18.28 -6.67 -5.67
C GLU A 51 18.70 -6.45 -4.20
N ASP A 52 19.14 -5.22 -3.86
CA ASP A 52 19.56 -4.81 -2.52
C ASP A 52 18.43 -4.15 -1.71
N TYR A 53 17.17 -4.41 -2.07
CA TYR A 53 16.01 -3.84 -1.39
C TYR A 53 15.88 -4.31 0.06
N PRO A 54 15.89 -3.41 1.05
CA PRO A 54 15.70 -3.80 2.45
C PRO A 54 14.34 -4.46 2.67
N ASP A 55 14.32 -5.54 3.44
CA ASP A 55 13.10 -6.32 3.73
C ASP A 55 12.01 -5.45 4.37
N ASP A 56 12.40 -4.51 5.23
CA ASP A 56 11.49 -3.53 5.83
C ASP A 56 10.83 -2.62 4.78
N LEU A 57 11.59 -2.15 3.79
CA LEU A 57 11.06 -1.33 2.70
C LEU A 57 10.15 -2.14 1.77
N ALA A 58 10.50 -3.41 1.49
CA ALA A 58 9.68 -4.33 0.73
C ALA A 58 8.32 -4.56 1.42
N ALA A 59 8.34 -4.87 2.72
CA ALA A 59 7.13 -5.05 3.52
C ALA A 59 6.28 -3.77 3.58
N ALA A 60 6.92 -2.60 3.71
CA ALA A 60 6.22 -1.31 3.68
C ALA A 60 5.57 -1.02 2.32
N LEU A 61 6.25 -1.37 1.21
CA LEU A 61 5.73 -1.18 -0.14
C LEU A 61 4.48 -2.02 -0.40
N LEU A 62 4.50 -3.31 0.00
CA LEU A 62 3.35 -4.20 -0.13
C LEU A 62 2.14 -3.69 0.66
N ARG A 63 2.35 -3.20 1.90
CA ARG A 63 1.30 -2.58 2.72
C ARG A 63 0.71 -1.32 2.08
N ARG A 64 1.56 -0.45 1.52
CA ARG A 64 1.10 0.74 0.77
C ARG A 64 0.22 0.35 -0.42
N CYS A 65 0.65 -0.65 -1.19
CA CYS A 65 -0.11 -1.15 -2.33
C CYS A 65 -1.48 -1.71 -1.90
N GLN A 66 -1.52 -2.54 -0.86
CA GLN A 66 -2.77 -3.06 -0.30
C GLN A 66 -3.71 -1.91 0.10
N ARG A 67 -3.21 -0.94 0.87
CA ARG A 67 -4.02 0.21 1.27
C ARG A 67 -4.52 1.03 0.09
N ALA A 68 -3.70 1.27 -0.92
CA ALA A 68 -4.10 2.01 -2.12
C ALA A 68 -5.22 1.29 -2.88
N ILE A 69 -5.14 -0.04 -2.95
CA ILE A 69 -6.16 -0.91 -3.55
C ILE A 69 -7.46 -0.86 -2.75
N GLU A 70 -7.39 -0.99 -1.43
CA GLU A 70 -8.56 -0.91 -0.54
C GLU A 70 -9.22 0.47 -0.59
N MET A 71 -8.44 1.55 -0.60
CA MET A 71 -8.98 2.91 -0.71
C MET A 71 -9.69 3.15 -2.05
N ARG A 72 -9.20 2.53 -3.14
CA ARG A 72 -9.85 2.59 -4.46
C ARG A 72 -11.05 1.64 -4.57
N SER A 73 -11.18 0.66 -3.68
CA SER A 73 -12.32 -0.25 -3.67
C SER A 73 -13.54 0.37 -2.99
N GLN A 74 -13.33 1.36 -2.12
CA GLN A 74 -14.36 2.15 -1.43
C GLN A 74 -14.99 3.22 -2.37
N PRO A 75 -16.31 3.42 -2.34
CA PRO A 75 -16.96 4.54 -3.02
C PRO A 75 -16.44 5.88 -2.49
N LEU A 76 -16.08 6.80 -3.38
CA LEU A 76 -15.59 8.16 -3.02
C LEU A 76 -16.63 9.01 -2.25
N ALA A 77 -17.90 8.64 -2.34
CA ALA A 77 -19.00 9.24 -1.60
C ALA A 77 -19.91 8.13 -1.09
N VAL A 78 -19.76 7.76 0.18
CA VAL A 78 -20.82 7.07 0.90
C VAL A 78 -21.74 8.17 1.42
N LEU A 79 -22.87 8.40 0.74
CA LEU A 79 -24.01 9.04 1.38
C LEU A 79 -24.47 8.06 2.48
N GLN A 80 -24.00 8.29 3.71
CA GLN A 80 -24.55 7.60 4.87
C GLN A 80 -25.96 8.12 5.05
N ASP A 81 -26.94 7.39 4.53
CA ASP A 81 -28.31 7.56 4.95
C ASP A 81 -28.40 7.00 6.38
N ASN A 82 -28.90 7.84 7.30
CA ASN A 82 -29.00 7.50 8.71
C ASN A 82 -30.09 6.44 8.88
N ASP A 83 -29.70 5.18 8.88
CA ASP A 83 -30.58 4.11 9.36
C ASP A 83 -29.93 3.37 10.55
N GLU A 84 -30.77 3.11 11.55
CA GLU A 84 -30.49 2.97 12.97
C GLU A 84 -29.75 1.67 13.38
N PHE A 85 -28.90 1.11 12.51
CA PHE A 85 -28.14 -0.11 12.80
C PHE A 85 -26.68 0.01 12.36
N GLY A 86 -25.84 0.44 13.31
CA GLY A 86 -24.43 0.05 13.47
C GLY A 86 -23.64 -0.21 12.20
N SER A 87 -23.57 0.77 11.29
CA SER A 87 -22.60 0.71 10.21
C SER A 87 -21.23 0.99 10.82
N SER A 88 -20.52 -0.06 11.24
CA SER A 88 -19.10 -0.01 11.61
C SER A 88 -18.32 0.43 10.38
N THR A 89 -18.33 1.73 10.14
CA THR A 89 -17.52 2.39 9.14
C THR A 89 -16.10 2.22 9.64
N VAL A 90 -15.40 1.21 9.14
CA VAL A 90 -13.98 1.02 9.43
C VAL A 90 -13.26 2.19 8.78
N VAL A 91 -13.12 3.27 9.54
CA VAL A 91 -12.32 4.42 9.14
C VAL A 91 -10.89 3.95 9.12
N LEU A 92 -10.36 3.68 7.92
CA LEU A 92 -8.94 3.42 7.73
C LEU A 92 -8.18 4.66 8.22
N PRO A 93 -7.33 4.55 9.26
CA PRO A 93 -6.57 5.69 9.72
C PRO A 93 -5.75 6.28 8.56
N GLY A 94 -5.75 7.61 8.45
CA GLY A 94 -5.11 8.33 7.34
C GLY A 94 -3.61 8.03 7.18
N ARG A 95 -2.97 7.41 8.18
CA ARG A 95 -1.58 6.95 8.15
C ARG A 95 -1.49 5.55 8.74
N ASP A 96 -0.93 4.62 7.97
CA ASP A 96 -0.56 3.29 8.43
C ASP A 96 0.66 3.41 9.38
N PRO A 97 0.52 3.11 10.69
CA PRO A 97 1.61 3.24 11.65
C PRO A 97 2.74 2.25 11.38
N GLU A 98 2.43 1.12 10.74
CA GLU A 98 3.38 0.04 10.50
C GLU A 98 4.27 0.36 9.30
N VAL A 99 3.69 0.93 8.23
CA VAL A 99 4.48 1.57 7.15
C VAL A 99 5.43 2.62 7.73
N ARG A 100 4.97 3.44 8.67
CA ARG A 100 5.84 4.44 9.31
C ARG A 100 6.98 3.82 10.11
N ARG A 101 6.73 2.73 10.86
CA ARG A 101 7.78 2.05 11.64
C ARG A 101 8.82 1.42 10.71
N LEU A 102 8.37 0.72 9.67
CA LEU A 102 9.24 0.04 8.70
C LEU A 102 10.08 1.02 7.88
N GLU A 103 9.50 2.16 7.48
CA GLU A 103 10.23 3.15 6.70
C GLU A 103 11.16 4.02 7.55
N ALA A 104 10.93 4.12 8.85
CA ALA A 104 11.64 5.05 9.75
C ALA A 104 13.17 5.04 9.58
N PRO A 105 13.86 3.89 9.49
CA PRO A 105 15.32 3.85 9.33
C PRO A 105 15.81 4.42 7.99
N PHE A 106 14.95 4.44 6.97
CA PHE A 106 15.29 4.79 5.60
C PHE A 106 14.77 6.17 5.19
N ARG A 107 13.94 6.83 6.02
CA ARG A 107 13.37 8.13 5.69
C ARG A 107 14.46 9.18 5.51
N ARG A 108 14.31 9.98 4.47
CA ARG A 108 15.14 11.15 4.24
C ARG A 108 14.88 12.16 5.37
N LEU A 109 15.96 12.63 6.00
CA LEU A 109 15.88 13.75 6.94
C LEU A 109 15.40 14.99 6.17
N VAL A 110 14.22 15.49 6.52
CA VAL A 110 13.77 16.82 6.08
C VAL A 110 14.31 17.80 7.11
N VAL A 111 15.36 18.53 6.74
CA VAL A 111 15.80 19.71 7.50
C VAL A 111 14.97 20.87 6.98
N GLY A 112 14.14 21.44 7.85
CA GLY A 112 13.29 22.59 7.58
C GLY A 112 13.16 23.42 8.84
#